data_AF-A0A2N2SX58-F1
#
_entry.id   AF-A0A2N2SX58-F1
#
_cell.length_a   1.000
_cell.length_b   1.000
_cell.length_c   1.000
_cell.angle_alpha   90.00
_cell.angle_beta   90.00
_cell.angle_gamma   90.00
#
_symmetry.space_group_name_H-M   'P 1'
#
loop_
_entity.id
_entity.type
_entity.pdbx_description
1 polymer ?
#
loop_
_entity_poly.entity_id
_entity_poly.type
_entity_poly.pdbx_seq_one_letter_code
_entity_poly.pdbx_strand_id
1 'polypeptide(L)' 'MSQEIELKLSLPSRSLPALRRHPLVAGAPREGKTCTLDNTYYDTPELALKARKVAVRTRHQGRQWLQTVKCAA' A
#
# COMPACT_ATOMS: atom_id res chain seq x y z
N MET A 1 9.47 -15.84 5.96
CA MET A 1 8.53 -14.77 5.54
C MET A 1 9.01 -13.47 6.16
N SER A 2 8.93 -12.34 5.45
CA SER A 2 9.28 -11.04 6.03
C SER A 2 8.14 -10.50 6.91
N GLN A 3 8.48 -9.91 8.05
CA GLN A 3 7.53 -9.23 8.92
C GLN A 3 7.37 -7.77 8.46
N GLU A 4 6.13 -7.30 8.32
CA GLU A 4 5.80 -5.92 7.96
C GLU A 4 4.99 -5.31 9.11
N ILE A 5 5.37 -4.11 9.54
CA ILE A 5 4.68 -3.33 10.59
C ILE A 5 4.32 -1.97 9.98
N GLU A 6 3.03 -1.67 9.84
CA GLU A 6 2.51 -0.46 9.18
C GLU A 6 1.39 0.19 10.02
N LEU A 7 1.37 1.53 10.09
CA LEU A 7 0.24 2.33 10.59
C LEU A 7 -0.40 3.10 9.42
N LYS A 8 -1.68 2.82 9.13
CA LYS A 8 -2.43 3.47 8.05
C LYS A 8 -3.46 4.44 8.61
N LEU A 9 -3.40 5.68 8.14
CA LEU A 9 -4.29 6.77 8.56
C LEU A 9 -5.14 7.24 7.38
N SER A 10 -6.46 7.23 7.56
CA SER A 10 -7.39 7.85 6.62
C SER A 10 -7.38 9.37 6.80
N LEU A 11 -7.38 10.11 5.69
CA LEU A 11 -7.29 11.57 5.69
C LEU A 11 -8.37 12.15 4.77
N PRO A 12 -9.09 13.22 5.19
CA PRO A 12 -9.95 13.97 4.29
C PRO A 12 -9.14 14.58 3.14
N SER A 13 -9.66 14.55 1.91
CA SER A 13 -8.95 15.06 0.73
C SER A 13 -8.52 16.53 0.88
N ARG A 14 -9.34 17.36 1.55
CA ARG A 14 -9.04 18.77 1.84
C ARG A 14 -7.80 18.98 2.70
N SER A 15 -7.38 17.96 3.46
CA SER A 15 -6.24 18.03 4.37
C SER A 15 -4.91 17.69 3.68
N LEU A 16 -4.93 17.12 2.48
CA LEU A 16 -3.71 16.73 1.75
C LEU A 16 -2.73 17.89 1.50
N PRO A 17 -3.17 19.10 1.09
CA PRO A 17 -2.25 20.22 0.91
C PRO A 17 -1.56 20.64 2.21
N ALA A 18 -2.28 20.62 3.34
CA ALA A 18 -1.71 20.95 4.64
C ALA A 18 -0.68 19.90 5.08
N LEU A 19 -0.99 18.60 4.92
CA LEU A 19 -0.07 17.51 5.24
C LEU A 19 1.22 17.59 4.42
N ARG A 20 1.14 17.85 3.11
CA ARG A 20 2.31 17.97 2.24
C ARG A 20 3.25 19.13 2.61
N ARG A 21 2.69 20.21 3.19
CA ARG A 21 3.47 21.37 3.66
C ARG A 21 3.95 21.23 5.10
N HIS A 22 3.51 20.21 5.83
CA HIS A 22 3.90 20.02 7.22
C HIS A 22 5.43 19.86 7.33
N PRO A 23 6.14 20.57 8.24
CA PRO A 23 7.60 20.56 8.29
C PRO A 23 8.22 19.16 8.37
N LEU A 24 7.62 18.26 9.16
CA LEU A 24 8.10 16.87 9.26
C LEU A 24 7.98 16.08 7.95
N VAL A 25 6.97 16.37 7.11
CA VAL A 25 6.78 15.67 5.83
C VAL A 25 7.64 16.30 4.75
N ALA A 26 7.69 17.64 4.69
CA ALA A 26 8.47 18.38 3.70
C ALA A 26 9.99 18.21 3.90
N GLY A 27 10.44 18.07 5.16
CA GLY A 27 11.83 17.85 5.52
C GLY A 27 12.27 16.38 5.57
N ALA A 28 11.35 15.41 5.37
CA ALA A 28 11.70 14.00 5.41
C ALA A 28 12.62 13.63 4.23
N PRO A 29 13.61 12.73 4.44
CA PRO A 29 14.39 12.16 3.35
C PRO A 29 13.48 11.52 2.30
N ARG A 30 13.78 11.75 1.02
CA ARG A 30 13.03 11.13 -0.07
C ARG A 30 13.66 9.78 -0.42
N GLU A 31 12.96 8.70 -0.06
CA GLU A 31 13.31 7.36 -0.51
C GLU A 31 12.57 7.04 -1.81
N GLY A 32 13.33 6.90 -2.91
CA GLY A 32 12.78 6.57 -4.22
C GLY A 32 12.08 7.72 -4.95
N LYS A 33 11.45 7.39 -6.07
CA LYS A 33 10.72 8.35 -6.92
C LYS A 33 9.22 8.14 -6.78
N THR A 34 8.45 9.22 -6.86
CA THR A 34 6.99 9.12 -6.98
C THR A 34 6.63 8.32 -8.22
N CYS A 35 5.80 7.30 -8.05
CA CYS A 35 5.23 6.54 -9.15
C CYS A 35 3.78 6.15 -8.84
N THR A 36 3.00 5.90 -9.88
CA THR A 36 1.69 5.27 -9.76
C THR A 36 1.89 3.79 -9.45
N LEU A 37 1.10 3.28 -8.49
CA LEU A 37 1.12 1.87 -8.09
C LEU A 37 -0.23 1.24 -8.47
N ASP A 38 -0.25 0.48 -9.55
CA ASP A 38 -1.46 -0.21 -10.01
C ASP A 38 -1.53 -1.58 -9.35
N ASN A 39 -2.60 -1.86 -8.61
CA ASN A 39 -2.76 -3.10 -7.87
C ASN A 39 -3.99 -3.85 -8.36
N THR A 40 -3.82 -5.12 -8.71
CA THR A 40 -4.91 -6.05 -8.99
C THR A 40 -4.98 -7.05 -7.85
N TYR A 41 -6.13 -7.13 -7.17
CA TYR A 41 -6.37 -8.06 -6.08
C TYR A 41 -7.13 -9.29 -6.60
N TYR A 42 -6.81 -10.44 -6.02
CA TYR A 42 -7.40 -11.71 -6.39
C TYR A 42 -8.05 -12.32 -5.15
N ASP A 43 -9.22 -12.91 -5.36
CA ASP A 43 -9.91 -13.75 -4.39
C ASP A 43 -10.71 -14.81 -5.17
N THR A 44 -11.29 -15.78 -4.46
CA THR A 44 -12.30 -16.67 -5.03
C THR A 44 -13.66 -15.96 -5.07
N PRO A 45 -14.63 -16.43 -5.87
CA PRO A 45 -15.99 -15.88 -5.85
C PRO A 45 -16.62 -15.86 -4.45
N GLU A 46 -16.27 -16.84 -3.61
CA GLU A 46 -16.74 -16.98 -2.23
C GLU A 46 -15.93 -16.17 -1.21
N LEU A 47 -14.93 -15.40 -1.66
CA LEU A 47 -14.03 -14.60 -0.82
C LEU A 47 -13.25 -15.44 0.21
N ALA A 48 -12.78 -16.63 -0.20
CA ALA A 48 -12.10 -17.57 0.68
C ALA A 48 -10.75 -17.04 1.22
N LEU A 49 -10.05 -16.17 0.49
CA LEU A 49 -8.80 -15.57 0.96
C LEU A 49 -9.08 -14.50 2.01
N LYS A 50 -10.05 -13.61 1.74
CA LYS A 50 -10.53 -12.64 2.73
C LYS A 50 -10.98 -13.31 4.03
N ALA A 51 -11.73 -14.41 3.95
CA ALA A 51 -12.19 -15.15 5.13
C ALA A 51 -11.02 -15.65 6.01
N ARG A 52 -9.89 -16.00 5.39
CA ARG A 52 -8.65 -16.40 6.06
C ARG A 52 -7.72 -15.23 6.37
N LYS A 53 -8.16 -13.98 6.17
CA LYS A 53 -7.35 -12.76 6.32
C LYS A 53 -6.08 -12.79 5.46
N VAL A 54 -6.19 -13.36 4.26
CA VAL A 54 -5.13 -13.41 3.25
C VAL A 54 -5.47 -12.44 2.13
N ALA A 55 -4.48 -11.69 1.67
CA ALA A 55 -4.59 -10.84 0.48
C ALA A 55 -3.53 -11.23 -0.54
N VAL A 56 -3.97 -11.55 -1.76
CA VAL A 56 -3.09 -11.80 -2.92
C VAL A 56 -3.25 -10.65 -3.90
N ARG A 57 -2.12 -10.10 -4.36
CA ARG A 57 -2.12 -9.05 -5.39
C ARG A 57 -0.95 -9.17 -6.35
N THR A 58 -1.16 -8.67 -7.56
CA THR A 58 -0.09 -8.20 -8.43
C THR A 58 -0.02 -6.68 -8.35
N ARG A 59 1.19 -6.13 -8.42
CA ARG A 59 1.46 -4.70 -8.44
C ARG A 59 2.36 -4.36 -9.63
N HIS A 60 1.90 -3.44 -10.47
CA HIS A 60 2.74 -2.78 -11.45
C HIS A 60 3.31 -1.50 -10.84
N GLN A 61 4.64 -1.37 -10.83
CA GLN A 61 5.34 -0.18 -10.36
C GLN A 61 6.45 0.21 -11.35
N GLY A 62 6.20 1.26 -12.13
CA GLY A 62 7.12 1.67 -13.19
C GLY A 62 7.25 0.61 -14.28
N ARG A 63 8.36 -0.14 -14.29
CA ARG A 63 8.66 -1.22 -15.25
C ARG A 63 8.62 -2.62 -14.61
N GLN A 64 8.29 -2.70 -13.32
CA GLN A 64 8.37 -3.93 -12.56
C GLN A 64 6.98 -4.45 -12.21
N TRP A 65 6.84 -5.77 -12.25
CA TRP A 65 5.70 -6.49 -11.70
C TRP A 65 6.12 -7.23 -10.45
N LEU A 66 5.33 -7.09 -9.39
CA LEU A 66 5.53 -7.77 -8.11
C LEU A 66 4.26 -8.54 -7.75
N GLN A 67 4.41 -9.81 -7.33
CA GLN A 67 3.34 -10.57 -6.70
C GLN A 67 3.55 -10.58 -5.19
N THR A 68 2.50 -10.33 -4.42
CA THR A 68 2.59 -10.31 -2.96
C THR A 68 1.44 -11.11 -2.36
N VAL A 69 1.78 -11.91 -1.35
CA VAL A 69 0.82 -12.57 -0.46
C VAL A 69 1.02 -11.98 0.93
N LYS A 70 -0.04 -11.43 1.51
CA LYS A 70 -0.09 -11.01 2.91
C LYS A 70 -1.01 -11.95 3.68
N CYS A 71 -0.58 -12.45 4.82
CA CYS A 71 -1.36 -13.32 5.69
C CYS A 71 -1.54 -12.67 7.06
N ALA A 72 -2.54 -13.09 7.82
CA ALA A 72 -2.57 -12.81 9.24
C ALA A 72 -1.31 -13.36 9.92
N ALA A 73 -0.81 -12.62 10.92
CA ALA A 73 0.21 -13.11 11.84
C ALA A 73 -0.35 -14.26 12.69
#